data_AF-A0A960MQG2-F1
#
_entry.id   AF-A0A960MQG2-F1
#
_cell.length_a   1.000
_cell.length_b   1.000
_cell.length_c   1.000
_cell.angle_alpha   90.00
_cell.angle_beta   90.00
_cell.angle_gamma   90.00
#
_symmetry.space_group_name_H-M   'P 1'
#
loop_
_entity.id
_entity.type
_entity.pdbx_description
1 polymer ?
#
loop_
_entity_poly.entity_id
_entity_poly.type
_entity_poly.pdbx_seq_one_letter_code
_entity_poly.pdbx_strand_id
1 'polypeptide(L)'
;FDEVKKHWEAFAPLIYREEMDRPQPALDSHAGEGMAVTLGRLRTCSLFDIRFSALSHNLVRGAAGGGLLIAQQWMLYAQAPVRI
;
A
#
# COMPACT_ATOMS: atom_id res chain seq x y z
N PHE A 1 8.52 0.03 20.34
CA PHE A 1 7.46 0.37 19.38
C PHE A 1 7.98 1.16 18.18
N ASP A 2 8.98 2.04 18.36
CA ASP A 2 9.53 2.83 17.25
C ASP A 2 10.23 2.01 16.15
N GLU A 3 10.85 0.87 16.49
CA GLU A 3 11.41 -0.05 15.49
C GLU A 3 10.35 -0.66 14.57
N VAL A 4 9.18 -1.01 15.13
CA VAL A 4 8.06 -1.50 14.33
C VAL A 4 7.59 -0.38 13.40
N LYS A 5 7.41 0.84 13.93
CA LYS A 5 7.00 2.05 13.18
C LYS A 5 7.79 2.28 11.90
N LYS A 6 9.12 2.16 12.00
CA LYS A 6 10.05 2.39 10.90
C LYS A 6 9.95 1.34 9.79
N HIS A 7 9.35 0.17 10.06
CA HIS A 7 9.30 -0.94 9.11
C HIS A 7 8.18 -0.81 8.07
N TRP A 8 7.02 -0.23 8.39
CA TRP A 8 5.86 -0.19 7.47
C TRP A 8 5.59 1.20 6.87
N GLU A 9 6.10 2.27 7.47
CA GLU A 9 6.01 3.65 6.93
C GLU A 9 7.13 3.97 5.91
N ALA A 10 8.18 3.13 5.83
CA ALA A 10 9.38 3.43 5.05
C ALA A 10 9.31 3.08 3.55
N PHE A 11 8.19 2.52 3.08
CA PHE A 11 8.04 2.09 1.69
C PHE A 11 7.08 2.99 0.91
N ALA A 12 7.36 3.17 -0.38
CA ALA A 12 6.43 3.83 -1.28
C ALA A 12 5.09 3.05 -1.28
N PRO A 13 3.96 3.67 -0.88
CA PRO A 13 2.69 2.95 -0.73
C PRO A 13 2.11 2.48 -2.07
N LEU A 14 2.54 3.10 -3.17
CA LEU A 14 2.23 2.73 -4.55
C LEU A 14 3.53 2.48 -5.30
N ILE A 15 3.63 1.34 -5.96
CA ILE A 15 4.76 0.97 -6.80
C ILE A 15 4.24 0.76 -8.22
N TYR A 16 4.77 1.50 -9.19
CA TYR A 16 4.41 1.31 -10.58
C TYR A 16 5.41 0.40 -11.30
N ARG A 17 4.90 -0.52 -12.11
CA ARG A 17 5.67 -1.42 -12.97
C ARG A 17 5.34 -1.10 -14.43
N GLU A 18 6.39 -0.80 -15.19
CA GLU A 18 6.28 -0.49 -16.61
C GLU A 18 6.16 -1.74 -17.48
N GLU A 19 6.58 -2.89 -16.97
CA GLU A 19 6.58 -4.14 -17.72
C GLU A 19 5.14 -4.61 -18.02
N MET A 20 4.91 -5.04 -19.26
CA MET A 20 3.58 -5.36 -19.77
C MET A 20 2.90 -6.53 -19.02
N ASP A 21 3.69 -7.48 -18.54
CA ASP A 21 3.24 -8.67 -17.84
C ASP A 21 2.98 -8.42 -16.35
N ARG A 22 3.31 -7.24 -15.82
CA ARG A 22 3.13 -6.88 -14.40
C ARG A 22 1.83 -6.10 -14.15
N PRO A 23 1.22 -6.20 -12.96
CA PRO A 23 1.65 -6.97 -11.80
C PRO A 23 1.30 -8.47 -11.90
N GLN A 24 2.05 -9.31 -11.19
CA GLN A 24 1.80 -10.75 -11.02
C GLN A 24 1.76 -11.14 -9.54
N PRO A 25 0.74 -11.90 -9.08
CA PRO A 25 0.61 -12.28 -7.67
C PRO A 25 1.86 -12.91 -7.05
N ALA A 26 2.51 -13.85 -7.76
CA ALA A 26 3.68 -14.56 -7.23
C ALA A 26 4.94 -13.68 -7.09
N LEU A 27 5.02 -12.60 -7.86
CA LEU A 27 6.25 -11.80 -7.97
C LEU A 27 6.14 -10.44 -7.29
N ASP A 28 4.92 -9.92 -7.13
CA ASP A 28 4.67 -8.54 -6.70
C ASP A 28 3.82 -8.42 -5.43
N SER A 29 3.27 -9.51 -4.89
CA SER A 29 2.42 -9.47 -3.68
C SER A 29 3.17 -8.99 -2.43
N HIS A 30 4.47 -9.26 -2.33
CA HIS A 30 5.31 -8.87 -1.19
C HIS A 30 6.01 -7.52 -1.38
N ALA A 31 5.67 -6.76 -2.42
CA ALA A 31 6.24 -5.44 -2.64
C ALA A 31 5.99 -4.52 -1.43
N GLY A 32 7.01 -3.80 -0.98
CA GLY A 32 6.96 -3.00 0.25
C GLY A 32 6.56 -3.85 1.48
N GLU A 33 7.14 -5.04 1.63
CA GLU A 33 6.82 -6.02 2.69
C GLU A 33 5.33 -6.42 2.73
N GLY A 34 4.67 -6.41 1.56
CA GLY A 34 3.25 -6.69 1.41
C GLY A 34 2.34 -5.53 1.84
N MET A 35 2.90 -4.37 2.17
CA MET A 35 2.15 -3.14 2.48
C MET A 35 1.96 -2.24 1.27
N ALA A 36 2.74 -2.39 0.19
CA ALA A 36 2.54 -1.58 -1.02
C ALA A 36 1.45 -2.16 -1.93
N VAL A 37 0.87 -1.30 -2.77
CA VAL A 37 0.03 -1.72 -3.91
C VAL A 37 0.84 -1.57 -5.18
N THR A 38 0.98 -2.65 -5.95
CA THR A 38 1.69 -2.65 -7.22
C THR A 38 0.71 -2.36 -8.35
N LEU A 39 1.01 -1.33 -9.14
CA LEU A 39 0.25 -0.85 -10.29
C LEU A 39 0.99 -1.23 -11.58
N GLY A 40 0.25 -1.54 -12.64
CA GLY A 40 0.84 -1.81 -13.96
C GLY A 40 -0.20 -1.77 -15.07
N ARG A 41 0.25 -1.94 -16.32
CA ARG A 41 -0.60 -1.94 -17.53
C ARG A 41 -1.45 -0.68 -17.67
N LEU A 42 -0.91 0.47 -17.29
CA LEU A 42 -1.56 1.77 -17.42
C LEU A 42 -1.73 2.11 -18.90
N ARG A 43 -2.97 2.34 -19.32
CA ARG A 43 -3.30 2.68 -20.71
C ARG A 43 -4.57 3.50 -20.78
N THR A 44 -4.77 4.16 -21.91
CA THR A 44 -6.03 4.86 -22.18
C THR A 44 -7.18 3.87 -22.39
N CYS A 45 -8.39 4.27 -22.01
CA CYS A 45 -9.61 3.49 -22.16
C CYS A 45 -10.72 4.37 -22.70
N SER A 46 -11.55 3.84 -23.60
CA SER A 46 -12.66 4.55 -24.23
C SER A 46 -13.86 4.84 -23.32
N LEU A 47 -13.94 4.22 -22.13
CA LEU A 47 -15.07 4.36 -21.21
C LEU A 47 -14.81 5.34 -20.07
N PHE A 48 -13.64 5.23 -19.43
CA PHE A 48 -13.31 5.96 -18.19
C PHE A 48 -11.90 6.58 -18.24
N ASP A 49 -11.45 6.96 -19.45
CA ASP A 49 -10.15 7.56 -19.78
C ASP A 49 -8.92 6.69 -19.55
N ILE A 50 -8.86 5.97 -18.44
CA ILE A 50 -7.69 5.23 -17.97
C ILE A 50 -8.09 3.83 -17.53
N ARG A 51 -7.24 2.85 -17.84
CA ARG A 51 -7.33 1.49 -17.33
C ARG A 51 -5.96 1.03 -16.87
N PHE A 52 -5.92 0.37 -15.72
CA PHE A 52 -4.72 -0.23 -15.14
C PHE A 52 -5.08 -1.51 -14.38
N SER A 53 -4.05 -2.24 -13.95
CA SER A 53 -4.18 -3.37 -13.04
C SER A 53 -3.50 -3.01 -11.71
N ALA A 54 -4.14 -3.37 -10.60
CA ALA A 54 -3.62 -3.16 -9.25
C ALA A 54 -3.57 -4.50 -8.52
N LEU A 55 -2.48 -4.76 -7.82
CA LEU A 55 -2.28 -5.93 -6.98
C LEU A 55 -1.94 -5.48 -5.56
N SER A 56 -2.62 -6.06 -4.58
CA SER A 56 -2.33 -5.87 -3.17
C SER A 56 -2.28 -7.21 -2.44
N HIS A 57 -1.53 -7.26 -1.33
CA HIS A 57 -1.54 -8.41 -0.45
C HIS A 57 -2.78 -8.36 0.46
N ASN A 58 -3.70 -9.30 0.28
CA ASN A 58 -4.96 -9.35 1.05
C ASN A 58 -4.75 -9.54 2.56
N LEU A 59 -3.87 -10.46 2.97
CA LEU A 59 -3.65 -10.74 4.40
C LEU A 59 -2.80 -9.68 5.11
N VAL A 60 -1.79 -9.12 4.42
CA VAL A 60 -0.91 -8.08 4.99
C VAL A 60 -1.58 -6.72 4.85
N ARG A 61 -1.52 -6.07 3.67
CA ARG A 61 -2.14 -4.75 3.46
C ARG A 61 -3.65 -4.75 3.72
N GLY A 62 -4.36 -5.77 3.24
CA GLY A 62 -5.83 -5.82 3.29
C GLY A 62 -6.43 -6.21 4.65
N ALA A 63 -5.63 -6.74 5.59
CA ALA A 63 -6.14 -7.19 6.89
C ALA A 63 -5.20 -6.79 8.04
N ALA A 64 -4.17 -7.59 8.31
CA ALA A 64 -3.37 -7.45 9.54
C ALA A 64 -2.57 -6.14 9.56
N GLY A 65 -1.84 -5.85 8.49
CA GLY A 65 -1.02 -4.65 8.35
C GLY A 65 -1.86 -3.38 8.29
N GLY A 66 -2.98 -3.40 7.55
CA GLY A 66 -3.91 -2.27 7.50
C GLY A 66 -4.53 -1.94 8.86
N GLY A 67 -4.96 -2.96 9.62
CA GLY A 67 -5.50 -2.78 10.96
C GLY A 67 -4.48 -2.20 11.95
N LEU A 68 -3.22 -2.69 11.89
CA LEU A 68 -2.14 -2.19 12.74
C LEU A 68 -1.80 -0.73 12.43
N LEU A 69 -1.66 -0.39 11.14
CA LEU A 69 -1.43 0.97 10.65
C LEU A 69 -2.51 1.94 11.15
N ILE A 70 -3.79 1.53 11.07
CA ILE A 70 -4.90 2.32 11.60
C ILE A 70 -4.72 2.53 13.11
N ALA A 71 -4.51 1.47 13.88
CA ALA A 71 -4.33 1.57 15.33
C ALA A 71 -3.18 2.50 15.73
N GLN A 72 -2.06 2.45 15.01
CA GLN A 72 -0.91 3.32 15.24
C GLN A 72 -1.23 4.79 14.96
N GLN A 73 -1.95 5.07 13.86
CA GLN A 73 -2.41 6.41 13.55
C GLN A 73 -3.34 6.96 14.64
N TRP A 74 -4.26 6.13 15.15
CA TRP A 74 -5.13 6.51 16.28
C TRP A 74 -4.34 6.82 17.55
N MET A 75 -3.36 5.98 17.90
CA MET A 75 -2.50 6.22 19.07
C MET A 75 -1.73 7.54 18.95
N LEU A 76 -1.24 7.88 17.75
CA LEU A 76 -0.58 9.17 17.49
C LEU A 76 -1.54 10.35 17.69
N TYR A 77 -2.77 10.26 17.18
CA TYR A 77 -3.77 11.31 17.38
C TYR A 77 -4.16 11.47 18.85
N ALA A 78 -4.29 10.39 19.60
CA ALA A 78 -4.64 10.44 21.02
C ALA A 78 -3.54 11.07 21.90
N GLN A 79 -2.29 11.05 21.43
CA GLN A 79 -1.14 11.66 22.12
C GLN A 79 -0.84 13.09 21.65
N ALA A 80 -1.48 13.55 20.56
CA ALA A 80 -1.32 14.91 20.10
C ALA A 80 -2.00 15.89 21.08
N PRO A 81 -1.31 16.94 21.54
CA PRO A 81 -1.94 17.93 22.39
C PRO A 81 -3.11 18.56 21.63
N VAL A 82 -4.30 18.53 22.24
CA VAL A 82 -5.48 19.24 21.72
C VAL A 82 -5.09 20.72 21.62
N ARG A 83 -4.84 21.20 20.40
CA ARG A 83 -4.68 22.63 20.15
C ARG A 83 -6.07 23.24 20.16
N ILE A 84 -6.43 23.84 21.30
CA ILE A 84 -7.53 24.79 21.43
C ILE A 84 -7.06 26.15 20.90
#